data_AF-A0A165PRB2-F1
#
_entry.id   AF-A0A165PRB2-F1
#
_cell.length_a   1.000
_cell.length_b   1.000
_cell.length_c   1.000
_cell.angle_alpha   90.00
_cell.angle_beta   90.00
_cell.angle_gamma   90.00
#
_symmetry.space_group_name_H-M   'P 1'
#
loop_
_entity.id
_entity.type
_entity.pdbx_description
1 polymer ?
#
loop_
_entity_poly.entity_id
_entity_poly.type
_entity_poly.pdbx_seq_one_letter_code
_entity_poly.pdbx_strand_id
1 'polypeptide(L)' 'TVIGHDRLTCVEDRPSLPYIEALIKELHRFRPITPLAPHTTLVDDEYQGYRIPRGSWIMANTWSVCDTLSDIILLNY' A
#
# COMPACT_ATOMS: atom_id res chain seq x y z
N THR A 1 10.49 -2.56 -27.72
CA THR A 1 10.63 -3.30 -26.45
C THR A 1 11.96 -2.91 -25.81
N VAL A 2 11.99 -2.52 -24.54
CA VAL A 2 13.18 -1.88 -23.91
C VAL A 2 14.35 -2.86 -23.70
N ILE A 3 14.10 -4.15 -23.50
CA ILE A 3 15.13 -5.16 -23.15
C ILE A 3 15.53 -6.04 -24.36
N GLY A 4 14.89 -5.90 -25.52
CA GLY A 4 15.09 -6.81 -26.66
C GLY A 4 14.49 -8.20 -26.43
N HIS A 5 14.77 -9.15 -27.34
CA HIS A 5 14.23 -10.52 -27.29
C HIS A 5 15.33 -11.60 -27.15
N ASP A 6 16.58 -11.18 -27.03
CA ASP A 6 17.75 -12.07 -27.07
C ASP A 6 17.99 -12.82 -25.75
N ARG A 7 17.36 -12.37 -24.66
CA ARG A 7 17.44 -13.01 -23.35
C ARG A 7 16.12 -12.88 -22.57
N LEU A 8 15.95 -13.74 -21.57
CA LEU A 8 14.88 -13.60 -20.57
C LEU A 8 15.10 -12.36 -19.72
N THR A 9 14.00 -11.78 -19.24
CA THR A 9 14.03 -10.63 -18.31
C THR A 9 14.53 -11.06 -16.94
N CYS A 10 15.48 -10.32 -16.38
CA CYS A 10 15.99 -10.54 -15.03
C CYS A 10 15.63 -9.36 -14.11
N VAL A 11 15.84 -9.52 -12.79
CA VAL A 11 15.48 -8.49 -11.79
C VAL A 11 16.31 -7.21 -11.98
N GLU A 12 17.53 -7.36 -12.50
CA GLU A 12 18.46 -6.27 -12.79
C GLU A 12 17.94 -5.33 -13.89
N ASP A 13 17.02 -5.80 -14.73
CA ASP A 13 16.42 -4.97 -15.79
C ASP A 13 15.28 -4.07 -15.27
N ARG A 14 14.90 -4.20 -13.99
CA ARG A 14 13.81 -3.42 -13.37
C ARG A 14 13.95 -1.89 -13.49
N PRO A 15 15.14 -1.29 -13.32
CA PRO A 15 15.32 0.16 -13.51
C PRO A 15 14.99 0.63 -14.93
N SER A 16 15.11 -0.26 -15.92
CA SER A 16 14.77 0.02 -17.32
C SER A 16 13.27 -0.16 -17.63
N LEU A 17 12.46 -0.60 -16.66
CA LEU A 17 11.02 -0.86 -16.81
C LEU A 17 10.15 0.03 -15.91
N PRO A 18 10.28 1.37 -15.97
CA PRO A 18 9.56 2.27 -15.07
C PRO A 18 8.03 2.18 -15.22
N TYR A 19 7.54 1.93 -16.44
CA TYR A 19 6.11 1.79 -16.70
C TYR A 19 5.51 0.54 -16.04
N ILE A 20 6.17 -0.61 -16.16
CA ILE A 20 5.71 -1.86 -15.54
C ILE A 20 5.76 -1.73 -14.03
N GLU A 21 6.80 -1.09 -13.49
CA GLU A 21 6.89 -0.84 -12.05
C GLU A 21 5.76 0.07 -11.55
N ALA A 22 5.44 1.14 -12.28
CA ALA A 22 4.32 2.02 -11.95
C ALA A 22 2.99 1.26 -11.99
N LEU A 23 2.78 0.39 -12.99
CA LEU A 23 1.57 -0.42 -13.11
C LEU A 23 1.43 -1.42 -11.94
N ILE A 24 2.51 -2.10 -11.55
CA ILE A 24 2.50 -3.00 -10.39
C ILE A 24 2.14 -2.23 -9.11
N LYS A 25 2.67 -1.02 -8.92
CA LYS A 25 2.35 -0.16 -7.78
C LYS A 25 0.87 0.25 -7.78
N GLU A 26 0.34 0.66 -8.93
CA GLU A 26 -1.08 1.02 -9.07
C GLU A 26 -2.02 -0.17 -8.81
N LEU A 27 -1.64 -1.38 -9.22
CA LEU A 27 -2.42 -2.59 -8.90
C LEU A 27 -2.46 -2.86 -7.40
N HIS A 28 -1.33 -2.71 -6.70
CA HIS A 28 -1.29 -2.86 -5.24
C HIS A 28 -2.07 -1.75 -4.52
N ARG A 29 -2.09 -0.53 -5.07
CA ARG A 29 -2.92 0.57 -4.56
C ARG A 29 -4.41 0.24 -4.75
N PHE A 30 -4.82 -0.20 -5.94
CA PHE A 30 -6.23 -0.48 -6.23
C PHE A 30 -6.76 -1.72 -5.50
N ARG A 31 -5.93 -2.75 -5.33
CA ARG A 31 -6.26 -3.99 -4.64
C ARG A 31 -5.09 -4.44 -3.77
N PRO A 32 -4.98 -3.90 -2.53
CA PRO A 32 -3.96 -4.36 -1.61
C PRO A 32 -4.21 -5.83 -1.25
N ILE A 33 -3.14 -6.62 -1.22
CA ILE A 33 -3.19 -8.04 -0.83
C ILE A 33 -3.68 -8.17 0.62
N THR A 34 -3.27 -7.22 1.47
CA THR A 34 -3.64 -7.16 2.88
C THR A 34 -4.48 -5.90 3.12
N PRO A 35 -5.83 -6.00 3.08
CA PRO A 35 -6.69 -4.84 3.30
C PRO A 35 -6.68 -4.35 4.76
N LEU A 36 -6.44 -5.25 5.72
CA LEU A 36 -6.33 -4.97 7.15
C LEU A 36 -5.07 -5.63 7.71
N ALA A 37 -4.17 -4.84 8.30
CA ALA A 37 -2.96 -5.36 8.93
C ALA A 37 -3.07 -5.30 10.47
N PRO A 38 -3.26 -6.44 11.15
CA PRO A 38 -3.36 -6.48 12.61
C PRO A 38 -1.98 -6.30 13.26
N HIS A 39 -1.91 -5.39 14.23
CA HIS A 39 -0.72 -5.16 15.06
C HIS A 39 -1.15 -5.14 16.53
N THR A 40 -0.31 -5.68 17.41
CA THR A 40 -0.55 -5.66 18.86
C THR A 40 0.40 -4.69 19.53
N THR A 41 -0.11 -3.85 20.44
CA THR A 41 0.73 -2.93 21.21
C THR A 41 1.54 -3.68 22.27
N LEU A 42 2.87 -3.51 22.25
CA LEU A 42 3.77 -4.10 23.26
C LEU A 42 3.89 -3.22 24.51
N VAL A 43 3.62 -1.93 24.37
CA VAL A 43 3.70 -0.91 25.42
C VAL A 43 2.45 -0.03 25.33
N ASP A 44 2.09 0.62 26.43
CA ASP A 44 1.09 1.69 26.42
C ASP A 44 1.56 2.81 25.47
N ASP A 45 0.67 3.26 24.60
CA ASP A 45 0.95 4.31 23.60
C ASP A 45 -0.17 5.36 23.61
N GLU A 46 0.12 6.55 23.08
CA GLU A 46 -0.86 7.62 22.93
C GLU A 46 -0.94 8.06 21.47
N TYR A 47 -2.14 7.99 20.89
CA TYR A 47 -2.39 8.39 19.51
C TYR A 47 -3.52 9.40 19.45
N GLN A 48 -3.25 10.61 18.94
CA GLN A 48 -4.25 11.69 18.76
C GLN A 48 -5.02 12.03 20.06
N GLY A 49 -4.36 11.95 21.23
CA GLY A 49 -4.98 12.17 22.54
C GLY A 49 -5.73 10.95 23.11
N TYR A 50 -5.74 9.82 22.41
CA TYR A 50 -6.30 8.56 22.90
C TYR A 50 -5.20 7.68 23.48
N ARG A 51 -5.42 7.19 24.71
CA ARG A 51 -4.52 6.23 25.35
C ARG A 51 -4.84 4.81 24.87
N ILE A 52 -3.87 4.15 24.26
CA ILE A 52 -3.94 2.76 23.81
C ILE A 52 -3.16 1.88 24.81
N PRO A 53 -3.84 1.05 25.61
CA PRO A 53 -3.16 0.19 26.57
C PRO A 53 -2.38 -0.94 25.88
N ARG A 54 -1.34 -1.44 26.55
CA ARG A 54 -0.60 -2.65 26.15
C ARG A 54 -1.56 -3.82 25.88
N GLY A 55 -1.31 -4.54 24.79
CA GLY A 55 -2.08 -5.72 24.38
C GLY A 55 -3.31 -5.39 23.52
N SER A 56 -3.52 -4.12 23.16
CA SER A 56 -4.58 -3.71 22.26
C SER A 56 -4.29 -4.14 20.84
N TRP A 57 -5.35 -4.50 20.09
CA TRP A 57 -5.27 -4.83 18.68
C TRP A 57 -5.54 -3.59 17.84
N ILE A 58 -4.53 -3.16 17.09
CA ILE A 58 -4.60 -2.08 16.12
C ILE A 58 -4.80 -2.71 14.75
N MET A 59 -5.87 -2.31 14.06
CA MET A 59 -6.12 -2.74 12.68
C MET A 59 -5.82 -1.57 11.75
N ALA A 60 -4.71 -1.63 11.02
CA ALA A 60 -4.41 -0.64 9.99
C ALA A 60 -5.25 -0.94 8.74
N ASN A 61 -6.17 -0.05 8.39
CA ASN A 61 -7.00 -0.14 7.19
C ASN A 61 -6.23 0.39 5.97
N THR A 62 -5.57 -0.52 5.25
CA THR A 62 -4.82 -0.19 4.04
C THR A 62 -5.74 0.29 2.93
N TRP A 63 -6.99 -0.18 2.89
CA TRP A 63 -7.95 0.20 1.87
C TRP A 63 -8.26 1.70 1.94
N SER A 64 -8.59 2.22 3.13
CA SER A 64 -8.84 3.65 3.32
C SER A 64 -7.63 4.53 2.98
N VAL A 65 -6.42 4.03 3.17
CA VAL A 65 -5.19 4.76 2.81
C VAL A 65 -5.00 4.80 1.29
N CYS A 66 -5.39 3.76 0.57
CA CYS A 66 -5.21 3.68 -0.89
C CYS A 66 -6.37 4.28 -1.71
N ASP A 67 -7.57 4.38 -1.13
CA ASP A 67 -8.81 4.81 -1.77
C ASP A 67 -9.07 6.32 -1.76
N THR A 68 -8.06 7.18 -1.54
CA THR A 68 -8.25 8.65 -1.49
C THR A 68 -8.93 9.25 -2.73
N LEU A 69 -8.99 8.53 -3.85
CA LEU A 69 -9.72 8.93 -5.06
C LEU A 69 -11.26 8.88 -4.90
N SER A 70 -11.82 8.00 -4.05
CA SER A 70 -13.28 8.00 -3.82
C SER A 70 -13.72 9.23 -3.05
N ASP A 71 -12.90 9.72 -2.10
CA ASP A 71 -13.22 10.93 -1.34
C ASP A 71 -13.22 12.17 -2.24
N ILE A 72 -12.31 12.25 -3.21
CA ILE A 72 -12.27 13.37 -4.17
C ILE A 72 -13.48 13.34 -5.12
N ILE A 73 -13.91 12.17 -5.58
CA ILE A 73 -15.05 12.04 -6.49
C ILE A 73 -16.37 12.30 -5.74
N LEU A 74 -16.51 11.82 -4.50
CA LEU A 74 -17.73 12.00 -3.69
C LEU A 74 -17.89 13.42 -3.13
N LEU A 75 -16.80 14.20 -2.99
CA LEU A 75 -16.87 15.62 -2.63
C LEU A 75 -17.19 16.56 -3.81
N ASN A 76 -17.27 16.03 -5.03
CA ASN A 76 -17.66 16.76 -6.23
C ASN A 76 -19.09 16.45 -6.72
N TYR A 77 -19.91 15.79 -5.89
CA TYR A 77 -21.33 15.54 -6.12
C TYR A 77 -22.19 15.99 -4.93
#